data_AF-A0A948VRF5-F1
#
_entry.id   AF-A0A948VRF5-F1
#
_cell.length_a   1.000
_cell.length_b   1.000
_cell.length_c   1.000
_cell.angle_alpha   90.00
_cell.angle_beta   90.00
_cell.angle_gamma   90.00
#
_symmetry.space_group_name_H-M   'P 1'
#
loop_
_entity.id
_entity.type
_entity.pdbx_description
1 polymer ?
#
loop_
_entity_poly.entity_id
_entity_poly.type
_entity_poly.pdbx_seq_one_letter_code
_entity_poly.pdbx_strand_id
1 'polypeptide(L)'
;MKKFADERRDAALKDSRLEGETTDLHGFVDFGNIARIIVNNWDHFRAVIPSQHWLPQRMEEIEKSRNFIAHNRMLLPGEFQRLYMYITDWNSVVGL
;
A
#
# COMPACT_ATOMS: atom_id res chain seq x y z
N MET A 1 14.69 2.94 -1.55
CA MET A 1 13.70 1.85 -1.51
C MET A 1 14.30 0.53 -1.06
N LYS A 2 15.31 -0.04 -1.76
CA LYS A 2 15.96 -1.30 -1.34
C LYS A 2 16.42 -1.28 0.13
N LYS A 3 17.11 -0.20 0.52
CA LYS A 3 17.56 0.04 1.91
C LYS A 3 16.44 0.00 2.97
N PHE A 4 15.27 0.55 2.65
CA PHE A 4 14.12 0.60 3.57
C PHE A 4 13.46 -0.78 3.74
N ALA A 5 13.29 -1.51 2.63
CA ALA A 5 12.77 -2.87 2.68
C ALA A 5 13.75 -3.82 3.39
N ASP A 6 15.06 -3.65 3.16
CA ASP A 6 16.11 -4.39 3.87
C ASP A 6 16.10 -4.06 5.38
N GLU A 7 16.00 -2.78 5.77
CA GLU A 7 15.92 -2.38 7.19
C GLU A 7 14.68 -2.98 7.90
N ARG A 8 13.53 -3.00 7.23
CA ARG A 8 12.31 -3.63 7.78
C ARG A 8 12.42 -5.15 7.85
N ARG A 9 13.02 -5.80 6.84
CA ARG A 9 13.30 -7.25 6.86
C ARG A 9 14.26 -7.59 7.99
N ASP A 10 15.31 -6.81 8.17
CA ASP A 10 16.32 -7.06 9.20
C ASP A 10 15.75 -6.81 10.61
N ALA A 11 14.78 -5.91 10.77
CA ALA A 11 14.02 -5.74 12.01
C ALA A 11 13.10 -6.94 12.29
N ALA A 12 12.36 -7.39 11.27
CA ALA A 12 11.52 -8.58 11.29
C ALA A 12 12.30 -9.85 11.68
N LEU A 13 13.43 -10.11 11.01
CA LEU A 13 14.32 -11.25 11.30
C LEU A 13 14.93 -11.23 12.71
N LYS A 14 15.08 -10.04 13.31
CA LYS A 14 15.54 -9.89 14.70
C LYS A 14 14.41 -10.10 15.72
N ASP A 15 13.16 -9.91 15.32
CA ASP A 15 12.00 -10.15 16.17
C ASP A 15 11.62 -11.64 16.16
N SER A 16 12.36 -12.43 16.95
CA SER A 16 12.24 -13.89 17.11
C SER A 16 10.87 -14.39 17.63
N ARG A 17 9.90 -13.51 17.85
CA ARG A 17 8.62 -13.84 18.49
C ARG A 17 7.47 -14.12 17.52
N LEU A 18 7.62 -13.83 16.23
CA LEU A 18 6.55 -13.98 15.24
C LEU A 18 6.91 -15.06 14.22
N GLU A 19 6.25 -16.21 14.31
CA GLU A 19 6.36 -17.27 13.32
C GLU A 19 5.47 -16.94 12.10
N GLY A 20 6.02 -17.02 10.89
CA GLY A 20 5.27 -16.87 9.63
C GLY A 20 5.50 -15.58 8.83
N GLU A 21 6.45 -14.73 9.23
CA GLU A 21 6.83 -13.58 8.39
C GLU A 21 7.46 -14.05 7.07
N THR A 22 6.93 -13.51 5.96
CA THR A 22 7.45 -13.82 4.63
C THR A 22 8.86 -13.24 4.52
N THR A 23 9.86 -14.06 4.20
CA THR A 23 11.25 -13.59 3.98
C THR A 23 11.42 -12.80 2.69
N ASP A 24 10.37 -12.69 1.87
CA ASP A 24 10.43 -12.01 0.59
C ASP A 24 10.45 -10.49 0.77
N LEU A 25 11.35 -9.83 0.04
CA LEU A 25 11.59 -8.39 0.17
C LEU A 25 10.34 -7.58 -0.21
N HIS A 26 9.50 -8.12 -1.10
CA HIS A 26 8.24 -7.50 -1.49
C HIS A 26 7.26 -7.37 -0.33
N GLY A 27 7.34 -8.26 0.68
CA GLY A 27 6.51 -8.18 1.89
C GLY A 27 6.81 -6.98 2.79
N PHE A 28 7.95 -6.31 2.56
CA PHE A 28 8.40 -5.14 3.33
C PHE A 28 8.20 -3.81 2.59
N VAL A 29 7.55 -3.86 1.42
CA VAL A 29 7.18 -2.68 0.65
C VAL A 29 5.79 -2.22 1.07
N ASP A 30 5.64 -0.93 1.38
CA ASP A 30 4.35 -0.31 1.67
C ASP A 30 3.73 0.36 0.42
N PHE A 31 2.48 0.82 0.56
CA PHE A 31 1.74 1.46 -0.54
C PHE A 31 2.41 2.76 -1.00
N GLY A 32 3.01 3.54 -0.10
CA GLY A 32 3.80 4.73 -0.45
C GLY A 32 5.01 4.42 -1.33
N ASN A 33 5.72 3.31 -1.07
CA ASN A 33 6.83 2.84 -1.89
C ASN A 33 6.33 2.38 -3.27
N ILE A 34 5.20 1.67 -3.35
CA ILE A 34 4.57 1.29 -4.62
C ILE A 34 4.23 2.53 -5.44
N ALA A 35 3.61 3.55 -4.83
CA ALA A 35 3.30 4.81 -5.51
C ALA A 35 4.57 5.46 -6.09
N ARG A 36 5.67 5.50 -5.32
CA ARG A 36 6.96 6.01 -5.81
C ARG A 36 7.53 5.21 -6.98
N ILE A 37 7.43 3.88 -6.97
CA ILE A 37 7.88 3.05 -8.10
C ILE A 37 7.12 3.44 -9.37
N ILE A 38 5.79 3.54 -9.28
CA ILE A 38 4.94 3.86 -10.42
C ILE A 38 5.23 5.29 -10.93
N VAL A 39 5.34 6.27 -10.03
CA VAL A 39 5.66 7.66 -10.41
C VAL A 39 7.03 7.77 -11.07
N ASN A 40 8.05 7.07 -10.56
CA ASN A 40 9.39 7.07 -11.16
C ASN A 40 9.44 6.40 -12.54
N ASN A 41 8.49 5.52 -12.85
CA ASN A 41 8.40 4.78 -14.11
C ASN A 41 7.14 5.20 -14.90
N TRP A 42 6.75 6.47 -14.79
CA TRP A 42 5.42 6.97 -15.21
C TRP A 42 5.03 6.65 -16.65
N ASP A 43 5.99 6.63 -17.58
CA ASP A 43 5.72 6.37 -19.00
C ASP A 43 5.06 5.01 -19.25
N HIS A 44 5.28 4.03 -18.37
CA HIS A 44 4.64 2.72 -18.43
C HIS A 44 3.22 2.70 -17.86
N PHE A 45 2.83 3.69 -17.05
CA PHE A 45 1.58 3.70 -16.28
C PHE A 45 0.61 4.82 -16.65
N ARG A 46 1.07 5.85 -17.35
CA ARG A 46 0.27 7.03 -17.75
C ARG A 46 -0.95 6.72 -18.61
N ALA A 47 -1.02 5.54 -19.21
CA ALA A 47 -2.18 5.09 -20.00
C ALA A 47 -3.34 4.58 -19.12
N VAL A 48 -3.04 4.21 -17.86
CA VAL A 48 -3.99 3.59 -16.93
C VAL A 48 -4.24 4.49 -15.72
N ILE A 49 -3.19 5.13 -15.20
CA ILE A 49 -3.26 5.95 -14.00
C ILE A 49 -3.49 7.43 -14.39
N PRO A 50 -4.45 8.13 -13.76
CA PRO A 50 -4.95 9.41 -14.24
C PRO A 50 -3.96 10.55 -13.99
N SER A 51 -3.21 10.51 -12.88
CA SER A 51 -2.12 11.46 -12.62
C SER A 51 -1.13 10.94 -11.59
N GLN A 52 0.08 11.52 -11.61
CA GLN A 52 1.12 11.29 -10.61
C GLN A 52 0.74 11.81 -9.20
N HIS A 53 -0.27 12.69 -9.09
CA HIS A 53 -0.75 13.22 -7.81
C HIS A 53 -1.87 12.36 -7.20
N TRP A 54 -2.76 11.83 -8.03
CA TRP A 54 -3.89 10.99 -7.59
C TRP A 54 -3.39 9.69 -6.94
N LEU A 55 -2.36 9.07 -7.51
CA LEU A 55 -1.87 7.78 -7.06
C LEU A 55 -1.31 7.81 -5.62
N PRO A 56 -0.40 8.73 -5.24
CA PRO A 56 0.06 8.84 -3.86
C PRO A 56 -1.07 9.07 -2.86
N GLN A 57 -2.03 9.94 -3.18
CA GLN A 57 -3.19 10.21 -2.31
C GLN A 57 -4.02 8.94 -2.09
N ARG A 58 -4.30 8.20 -3.17
CA ARG A 58 -5.08 6.95 -3.10
C ARG A 58 -4.37 5.88 -2.26
N MET A 59 -3.06 5.73 -2.45
CA MET A 59 -2.24 4.78 -1.71
C MET A 59 -2.14 5.14 -0.22
N GLU A 60 -2.03 6.43 0.11
CA GLU A 60 -1.99 6.90 1.49
C GLU A 60 -3.28 6.57 2.26
N GLU A 61 -4.44 6.79 1.64
CA GLU A 61 -5.73 6.50 2.28
C GLU A 61 -5.96 4.99 2.53
N ILE A 62 -5.52 4.14 1.60
CA ILE A 62 -5.54 2.68 1.77
C ILE A 62 -4.56 2.26 2.87
N GLU A 63 -3.37 2.86 2.93
CA GLU A 63 -2.36 2.57 3.94
C GLU A 63 -2.83 2.95 5.35
N LYS A 64 -3.45 4.12 5.52
CA LYS A 64 -4.09 4.54 6.77
C LYS A 64 -5.14 3.52 7.22
N SER A 65 -5.99 3.07 6.29
CA SER A 65 -7.04 2.09 6.57
C SER A 65 -6.44 0.74 7.02
N ARG A 66 -5.39 0.27 6.33
CA ARG A 66 -4.67 -0.95 6.68
C ARG A 66 -4.01 -0.86 8.06
N ASN A 67 -3.36 0.26 8.36
CA ASN A 67 -2.70 0.48 9.65
C ASN A 67 -3.74 0.54 10.79
N PHE A 68 -4.87 1.19 10.56
CA PHE A 68 -5.97 1.23 11.53
C PHE A 68 -6.50 -0.17 11.85
N ILE A 69 -6.76 -1.01 10.84
CA ILE A 69 -7.22 -2.40 11.04
C ILE A 69 -6.20 -3.20 11.87
N ALA A 70 -4.91 -3.06 11.58
CA ALA A 70 -3.85 -3.76 12.30
C ALA A 70 -3.81 -3.41 13.80
N HIS A 71 -4.20 -2.19 14.18
CA HIS A 71 -4.21 -1.74 15.58
C HIS A 71 -5.57 -1.90 16.28
N ASN A 72 -6.68 -1.70 15.56
CA ASN A 72 -8.03 -1.58 16.12
C ASN A 72 -8.98 -2.73 15.76
N ARG A 73 -8.50 -3.75 15.04
CA ARG A 73 -9.18 -4.98 14.61
C ARG A 73 -10.36 -4.83 13.64
N MET A 74 -11.18 -3.78 13.72
CA MET A 74 -12.37 -3.58 12.87
C MET A 74 -12.58 -2.11 12.49
N LEU A 75 -12.97 -1.88 11.23
CA LEU A 75 -13.45 -0.58 10.76
C LEU A 75 -14.91 -0.38 11.18
N LEU A 76 -15.29 0.86 11.46
CA LEU A 76 -16.68 1.25 11.62
C LEU A 76 -17.40 1.22 10.25
N PRO A 77 -18.74 1.09 10.20
CA PRO A 77 -19.48 0.99 8.94
C PRO A 77 -19.18 2.12 7.95
N GLY A 78 -19.07 3.37 8.44
CA GLY A 78 -18.74 4.52 7.59
C GLY A 78 -17.31 4.52 7.05
N GLU A 79 -16.35 3.94 7.79
CA GLU A 79 -14.97 3.76 7.32
C GLU A 79 -14.90 2.66 6.26
N PHE A 80 -15.63 1.56 6.47
CA PHE A 80 -15.74 0.48 5.52
C PHE A 80 -16.33 0.96 4.19
N GLN A 81 -17.36 1.81 4.25
CA GLN A 81 -17.96 2.40 3.05
C GLN A 81 -16.99 3.34 2.32
N ARG A 82 -16.18 4.14 3.04
CA ARG A 82 -15.13 4.96 2.42
C ARG A 82 -14.08 4.10 1.71
N LEU A 83 -13.62 3.03 2.35
CA LEU A 83 -12.68 2.10 1.72
C LEU A 83 -13.28 1.47 0.45
N TYR A 84 -14.56 1.10 0.50
CA TYR A 84 -15.27 0.58 -0.68
C TYR A 84 -15.34 1.61 -1.82
N MET A 85 -15.59 2.89 -1.50
CA MET A 85 -15.54 3.97 -2.49
C MET A 85 -14.15 4.11 -3.10
N TYR A 86 -13.09 3.97 -2.30
CA TYR A 86 -11.71 4.07 -2.80
C TYR A 86 -11.33 2.92 -3.73
N ILE A 87 -11.78 1.70 -3.43
CA ILE A 87 -11.57 0.53 -4.29
C ILE A 87 -12.41 0.64 -5.57
N THR A 88 -13.66 1.10 -5.46
CA THR A 88 -14.54 1.32 -6.61
C THR A 88 -13.97 2.38 -7.55
N ASP A 89 -13.47 3.51 -7.01
CA ASP A 89 -12.80 4.55 -7.80
C ASP A 89 -11.51 4.04 -8.43
N TRP A 90 -10.76 3.18 -7.73
CA TRP A 90 -9.60 2.54 -8.34
C TRP A 90 -10.01 1.69 -9.55
N ASN A 91 -11.00 0.81 -9.40
CA ASN A 91 -11.44 -0.08 -10.47
C ASN A 91 -11.99 0.67 -11.69
N SER A 92 -12.75 1.75 -11.48
CA SER A 92 -13.27 2.57 -12.58
C SER A 92 -12.16 3.26 -13.37
N VAL A 93 -11.09 3.67 -12.68
CA VAL A 93 -9.92 4.30 -13.27
C VAL A 93 -9.08 3.29 -14.05
N VAL A 94 -8.79 2.12 -13.47
CA VAL A 94 -7.90 1.12 -14.11
C VAL A 94 -8.60 0.23 -15.13
N GLY A 95 -9.94 0.28 -15.20
CA GLY A 95 -10.75 -0.43 -16.21
C GLY A 95 -10.91 -1.93 -15.94
N LEU A 96 -11.09 -2.33 -14.68
CA LEU A 96 -11.43 -3.71 -14.29
C LEU A 96 -12.94 -3.99 -14.33
#